data_AF-A0A2E9R556-F1
#
_entry.id   AF-A0A2E9R556-F1
#
_cell.length_a   1.000
_cell.length_b   1.000
_cell.length_c   1.000
_cell.angle_alpha   90.00
_cell.angle_beta   90.00
_cell.angle_gamma   90.00
#
_symmetry.space_group_name_H-M   'P 1'
#
loop_
_entity.id
_entity.type
_entity.pdbx_description
1 polymer ?
#
loop_
_entity_poly.entity_id
_entity_poly.type
_entity_poly.pdbx_seq_one_letter_code
_entity_poly.pdbx_strand_id
1 'polypeptide(L)'
;MIDERENMQVEACLSEYRLDLHFFGGESPDEHEQSKRHIASCPRCQEDLRALEMASARASEVVLPQWPAASPWQSWWEWLQRPAVWGAAAAACGLLLFVSFGLDKQFFSVGGKPVKRFAIKSDRDTPHPALLIVRKRGKHILHVRSKESFREGDFLRIGYRWAYAGYLYIVHRDPKGQWTPLYPSNGDARSLRVVAEKEHWFSGSLEVEGKAEGDEMVWACFSKRARSLKTLLKVLPRAGEAITRDSHVSPEAKDKKGERLCEYLLHFVLKRE
;
A
#
# COMPACT_ATOMS: atom_id res chain seq x y z
N MET A 1 18.51 -23.41 51.68
CA MET A 1 18.55 -23.67 50.23
C MET A 1 17.56 -22.72 49.60
N ILE A 2 18.03 -21.52 49.28
CA ILE A 2 17.27 -20.53 48.52
C ILE A 2 17.50 -20.90 47.05
N ASP A 3 16.41 -21.02 46.31
CA ASP A 3 16.37 -21.55 44.95
C ASP A 3 17.05 -20.57 43.98
N GLU A 4 18.34 -20.80 43.69
CA GLU A 4 19.16 -20.00 42.76
C GLU A 4 18.74 -20.18 41.28
N ARG A 5 17.58 -20.80 40.99
CA ARG A 5 17.09 -21.04 39.63
C ARG A 5 16.22 -19.93 39.04
N GLU A 6 15.92 -18.87 39.79
CA GLU A 6 14.99 -17.82 39.34
C GLU A 6 15.66 -16.53 38.85
N ASN A 7 16.98 -16.53 38.64
CA ASN A 7 17.68 -15.43 37.99
C ASN A 7 18.12 -15.81 36.56
N MET A 8 17.25 -16.54 35.87
CA MET A 8 17.33 -16.75 34.43
C MET A 8 17.21 -15.35 33.82
N GLN A 9 18.34 -14.81 33.36
CA GLN A 9 18.41 -13.54 32.67
C GLN A 9 17.27 -13.50 31.66
N VAL A 10 16.27 -12.66 31.93
CA VAL A 10 15.21 -12.39 30.97
C VAL A 10 15.93 -11.66 29.84
N GLU A 11 16.45 -12.41 28.88
CA GLU A 11 16.90 -11.84 27.62
C GLU A 11 15.76 -10.95 27.15
N ALA A 12 16.04 -9.66 27.02
CA ALA A 12 15.03 -8.70 26.64
C ALA A 12 14.36 -9.20 25.35
N CYS A 13 13.04 -9.42 25.41
CA CYS A 13 12.28 -9.90 24.26
C CYS A 13 12.52 -9.00 23.05
N LEU A 14 12.40 -9.55 21.84
CA LEU A 14 12.40 -8.73 20.63
C LEU A 14 11.35 -7.63 20.77
N SER A 15 11.70 -6.43 20.32
CA SER A 15 10.72 -5.36 20.21
C SER A 15 9.64 -5.75 19.20
N GLU A 16 8.42 -5.26 19.40
CA GLU A 16 7.30 -5.45 18.46
C GLU A 16 7.71 -5.11 17.02
N TYR A 17 8.46 -4.01 16.84
CA TYR A 17 9.05 -3.62 15.55
C TYR A 17 9.95 -4.69 14.92
N ARG A 18 10.79 -5.36 15.72
CA ARG A 18 11.65 -6.45 15.24
C ARG A 18 10.82 -7.67 14.86
N LEU A 19 9.80 -7.98 15.64
CA LEU A 19 8.90 -9.10 15.38
C LEU A 19 8.08 -8.87 14.10
N ASP A 20 7.58 -7.65 13.88
CA ASP A 20 6.91 -7.26 12.63
C ASP A 20 7.84 -7.39 11.43
N LEU A 21 9.08 -6.86 11.52
CA LEU A 21 10.05 -7.01 10.44
C LEU A 21 10.32 -8.48 10.10
N HIS A 22 10.44 -9.33 11.13
CA HIS A 22 10.62 -10.76 10.96
C HIS A 22 9.44 -11.39 10.24
N PHE A 23 8.22 -11.12 10.73
CA PHE A 23 6.98 -11.62 10.17
C PHE A 23 6.77 -11.19 8.70
N PHE A 24 7.12 -9.95 8.35
CA PHE A 24 6.99 -9.42 7.00
C PHE A 24 8.19 -9.68 6.08
N GLY A 25 9.25 -10.32 6.58
CA GLY A 25 10.49 -10.59 5.82
C GLY A 25 11.27 -9.33 5.44
N GLY A 26 11.18 -8.27 6.24
CA GLY A 26 11.86 -6.99 6.04
C GLY A 26 13.28 -6.92 6.59
N GLU A 27 13.73 -7.96 7.29
CA GLU A 27 15.05 -8.05 7.93
C GLU A 27 16.16 -8.30 6.90
N SER A 28 17.40 -7.90 7.23
CA SER A 28 18.57 -8.42 6.52
C SER A 28 18.80 -9.91 6.85
N PRO A 29 19.56 -10.68 6.03
CA PRO A 29 19.79 -12.09 6.29
C PRO A 29 20.35 -12.41 7.68
N ASP A 30 21.31 -11.61 8.17
CA ASP A 30 21.94 -11.79 9.48
C ASP A 30 20.96 -11.49 10.63
N GLU A 31 20.15 -10.44 10.47
CA GLU A 31 19.11 -10.07 11.43
C GLU A 31 18.02 -11.14 11.49
N HIS A 32 17.65 -11.70 10.35
CA HIS A 32 16.66 -12.75 10.27
C HIS A 32 17.08 -14.00 11.04
N GLU A 33 18.34 -14.40 10.89
CA GLU A 33 18.88 -15.55 11.62
C GLU A 33 18.96 -15.29 13.13
N GLN A 34 19.30 -14.07 13.55
CA GLN A 34 19.29 -13.67 14.96
C GLN A 34 17.87 -13.68 15.56
N SER A 35 16.91 -13.04 14.89
CA SER A 35 15.51 -13.00 15.30
C SER A 35 14.93 -14.41 15.37
N LYS A 36 15.21 -15.25 14.38
CA LYS A 36 14.78 -16.66 14.35
C LYS A 36 15.32 -17.45 15.54
N ARG A 37 16.60 -17.30 15.89
CA ARG A 37 17.20 -17.97 17.07
C ARG A 37 16.56 -17.52 18.36
N HIS A 38 16.33 -16.22 18.53
CA HIS A 38 15.68 -15.68 19.73
C HIS A 38 14.21 -16.13 19.83
N ILE A 39 13.44 -16.07 18.74
CA ILE A 39 12.05 -16.56 18.72
C ILE A 39 12.02 -18.05 19.07
N ALA A 40 12.97 -18.85 18.60
CA ALA A 40 13.05 -20.26 18.96
C ALA A 40 13.31 -20.50 20.47
N SER A 41 14.00 -19.59 21.17
CA SER A 41 14.31 -19.71 22.61
C SER A 41 13.38 -18.95 23.54
N CYS A 42 12.62 -17.95 23.06
CA CYS A 42 11.79 -17.07 23.90
C CYS A 42 10.28 -17.37 23.78
N PRO A 43 9.63 -17.94 24.81
CA PRO A 43 8.20 -18.31 24.75
C PRO A 43 7.26 -17.14 24.44
N ARG A 44 7.56 -15.95 24.98
CA ARG A 44 6.75 -14.74 24.75
C ARG A 44 6.77 -14.31 23.28
N CYS A 45 7.96 -14.23 22.66
CA CYS A 45 8.05 -13.89 21.25
C CYS A 45 7.38 -14.94 20.35
N GLN A 46 7.34 -16.22 20.74
CA GLN A 46 6.57 -17.23 20.02
C GLN A 46 5.07 -17.01 20.11
N GLU A 47 4.56 -16.62 21.27
CA GLU A 47 3.14 -16.31 21.46
C GLU A 47 2.74 -15.07 20.65
N ASP A 48 3.53 -14.02 20.72
CA ASP A 48 3.32 -12.79 19.93
C ASP A 48 3.34 -13.10 18.43
N LEU A 49 4.29 -13.92 17.96
CA LEU A 49 4.35 -14.34 16.55
C LEU A 49 3.12 -15.17 16.15
N ARG A 50 2.67 -16.10 17.00
CA ARG A 50 1.44 -16.87 16.76
C ARG A 50 0.21 -15.96 16.71
N ALA A 51 0.15 -14.92 17.53
CA ALA A 51 -0.94 -13.94 17.48
C ALA A 51 -0.95 -13.18 16.14
N LEU A 52 0.22 -12.76 15.65
CA LEU A 52 0.36 -12.16 14.31
C LEU A 52 -0.03 -13.13 13.19
N GLU A 53 0.37 -14.39 13.27
CA GLU A 53 0.01 -15.45 12.32
C GLU A 53 -1.50 -15.70 12.30
N MET A 54 -2.15 -15.78 13.46
CA MET A 54 -3.61 -15.95 13.57
C MET A 54 -4.36 -14.73 13.01
N ALA A 55 -3.91 -13.52 13.30
CA ALA A 55 -4.49 -12.30 12.74
C ALA A 55 -4.35 -12.29 11.20
N SER A 56 -3.16 -12.64 10.70
CA SER A 56 -2.89 -12.77 9.27
C SER A 56 -3.75 -13.85 8.61
N ALA A 57 -3.93 -15.01 9.26
CA ALA A 57 -4.75 -16.10 8.74
C ALA A 57 -6.21 -15.65 8.57
N ARG A 58 -6.80 -14.98 9.57
CA ARG A 58 -8.13 -14.38 9.47
C ARG A 58 -8.22 -13.35 8.34
N ALA A 59 -7.19 -12.53 8.17
CA ALA A 59 -7.11 -11.58 7.07
C ALA A 59 -6.92 -12.27 5.71
N SER A 60 -6.27 -13.44 5.65
CA SER A 60 -6.01 -14.20 4.44
C SER A 60 -7.24 -14.90 3.88
N GLU A 61 -8.25 -15.18 4.72
CA GLU A 61 -9.58 -15.61 4.26
C GLU A 61 -10.24 -14.59 3.33
N VAL A 62 -9.77 -13.34 3.36
CA VAL A 62 -10.09 -12.35 2.33
C VAL A 62 -9.29 -12.71 1.08
N VAL A 63 -9.87 -13.55 0.20
CA VAL A 63 -9.34 -13.80 -1.15
C VAL A 63 -9.24 -12.47 -1.87
N LEU A 64 -8.01 -11.99 -2.02
CA LEU A 64 -7.75 -10.72 -2.67
C LEU A 64 -8.11 -10.85 -4.15
N PRO A 65 -8.89 -9.91 -4.71
CA PRO A 65 -9.00 -9.81 -6.15
C PRO A 65 -7.59 -9.69 -6.72
N GLN A 66 -7.23 -10.61 -7.63
CA GLN A 66 -5.97 -10.48 -8.34
C GLN A 66 -5.99 -9.14 -9.06
N TRP A 67 -4.97 -8.31 -8.83
CA TRP A 67 -4.79 -7.12 -9.64
C TRP A 67 -4.78 -7.57 -11.10
N PRO A 68 -5.59 -6.98 -11.99
CA PRO A 68 -5.54 -7.38 -13.39
C PRO A 68 -4.09 -7.22 -13.83
N ALA A 69 -3.47 -8.32 -14.27
CA ALA A 69 -2.13 -8.29 -14.81
C ALA A 69 -2.02 -7.11 -15.78
N ALA A 70 -0.86 -6.43 -15.78
CA ALA A 70 -0.62 -5.30 -16.66
C ALA A 70 -1.23 -5.63 -18.03
N SER A 71 -2.11 -4.74 -18.51
CA SER A 71 -2.95 -5.04 -19.66
C SER A 71 -2.06 -5.59 -20.79
N PRO A 72 -2.45 -6.66 -21.49
CA PRO A 72 -1.65 -7.16 -22.62
C PRO A 72 -1.41 -6.06 -23.67
N TRP A 73 -2.25 -5.03 -23.70
CA TRP A 73 -2.06 -3.83 -24.51
C TRP A 73 -0.87 -2.95 -24.08
N GLN A 74 -0.51 -2.95 -22.81
CA GLN A 74 0.64 -2.20 -22.28
C GLN A 74 1.95 -2.85 -22.75
N SER A 75 2.08 -4.17 -22.62
CA SER A 75 3.22 -4.92 -23.17
C SER A 75 3.27 -4.85 -24.70
N TRP A 76 2.12 -4.81 -25.37
CA TRP A 76 2.05 -4.63 -26.83
C TRP A 76 2.51 -3.24 -27.26
N TRP A 77 2.16 -2.19 -26.51
CA TRP A 77 2.65 -0.82 -26.75
C TRP A 77 4.16 -0.69 -26.53
N GLU A 78 4.70 -1.30 -25.48
CA GLU A 78 6.15 -1.34 -25.23
C GLU A 78 6.90 -2.11 -26.33
N TRP A 79 6.30 -3.20 -26.84
CA TRP A 79 6.85 -3.94 -27.97
C TRP A 79 6.83 -3.12 -29.27
N LEU A 80 5.72 -2.43 -29.56
CA LEU A 80 5.60 -1.53 -30.71
C LEU A 80 6.61 -0.39 -30.66
N GLN A 81 7.03 0.10 -29.48
CA GLN A 81 8.03 1.15 -29.37
C GLN A 81 9.46 0.69 -29.68
N ARG A 82 9.71 -0.61 -29.89
CA ARG A 82 11.04 -1.10 -30.26
C ARG A 82 11.37 -0.68 -31.69
N PRO A 83 12.54 -0.05 -31.95
CA PRO A 83 12.87 0.51 -33.27
C PRO A 83 12.86 -0.52 -34.41
N ALA A 84 13.14 -1.80 -34.10
CA ALA A 84 13.06 -2.89 -35.07
C ALA A 84 11.63 -3.11 -35.64
N VAL A 85 10.59 -2.82 -34.86
CA VAL A 85 9.19 -2.99 -35.27
C VAL A 85 8.75 -1.85 -36.20
N TRP A 86 9.25 -0.63 -35.97
CA TRP A 86 8.98 0.52 -36.85
C TRP A 86 9.61 0.33 -38.24
N GLY A 87 10.80 -0.29 -38.32
CA GLY A 87 11.44 -0.59 -39.60
C GLY A 87 10.61 -1.53 -40.49
N ALA A 88 10.00 -2.57 -39.91
CA ALA A 88 9.11 -3.47 -40.63
C ALA A 88 7.75 -2.83 -40.96
N ALA A 89 7.21 -2.02 -40.05
CA ALA A 89 5.94 -1.32 -40.27
C ALA A 89 6.02 -0.26 -41.38
N ALA A 90 7.15 0.46 -41.49
CA ALA A 90 7.36 1.44 -42.56
C ALA A 90 7.36 0.79 -43.96
N ALA A 91 7.98 -0.40 -44.10
CA ALA A 91 7.96 -1.15 -45.35
C ALA A 91 6.55 -1.67 -45.72
N ALA A 92 5.78 -2.13 -44.73
CA ALA A 92 4.41 -2.60 -44.95
C ALA A 92 3.40 -1.47 -45.24
N CYS A 93 3.54 -0.30 -44.61
CA CYS A 93 2.71 0.87 -44.88
C CYS A 93 2.92 1.42 -46.30
N GLY A 94 4.13 1.34 -46.86
CA GLY A 94 4.38 1.66 -48.27
C GLY A 94 3.60 0.77 -49.24
N LEU A 95 3.44 -0.51 -48.89
CA LEU A 95 2.67 -1.48 -49.69
C LEU A 95 1.16 -1.30 -49.53
N LEU A 96 0.69 -0.99 -48.31
CA LEU A 96 -0.74 -0.79 -48.03
C LEU A 96 -1.28 0.54 -48.59
N LEU A 97 -0.50 1.63 -48.58
CA LEU A 97 -0.91 2.90 -49.20
C LEU A 97 -1.11 2.78 -50.72
N PHE A 98 -0.49 1.79 -51.36
CA PHE A 98 -0.71 1.46 -52.77
C PHE A 98 -2.03 0.71 -53.03
N VAL A 99 -2.57 0.01 -52.03
CA VAL A 99 -3.82 -0.79 -52.14
C VAL A 99 -5.04 -0.03 -51.58
N SER A 100 -4.83 0.98 -50.73
CA SER A 100 -5.91 1.64 -49.98
C SER A 100 -6.70 2.69 -50.77
N PHE A 101 -6.36 2.97 -52.03
CA PHE A 101 -7.08 3.95 -52.86
C PHE A 101 -8.42 3.43 -53.42
N GLY A 102 -8.87 2.22 -53.06
CA GLY A 102 -10.05 1.58 -53.66
C GLY A 102 -11.14 1.04 -52.73
N LEU A 103 -11.06 1.19 -51.40
CA LEU A 103 -12.05 0.58 -50.50
C LEU A 103 -12.77 1.59 -49.60
N ASP A 104 -14.08 1.62 -49.82
CA ASP A 104 -15.09 2.50 -49.24
C ASP A 104 -15.28 2.25 -47.73
N LYS A 105 -15.49 3.35 -47.00
CA LYS A 105 -15.45 3.44 -45.54
C LYS A 105 -16.82 3.12 -44.94
N GLN A 106 -17.08 1.89 -44.48
CA GLN A 106 -18.38 1.64 -43.83
C GLN A 106 -18.47 0.65 -42.66
N PHE A 107 -17.39 0.06 -42.17
CA PHE A 107 -17.51 -0.92 -41.08
C PHE A 107 -16.63 -0.61 -39.87
N PHE A 108 -17.22 -0.83 -38.69
CA PHE A 108 -16.65 -0.83 -37.33
C PHE A 108 -16.81 0.46 -36.51
N SER A 109 -18.02 0.66 -35.99
CA SER A 109 -18.26 1.33 -34.71
C SER A 109 -18.91 0.35 -33.74
N VAL A 110 -18.10 -0.44 -33.03
CA VAL A 110 -18.52 -1.26 -31.88
C VAL A 110 -17.99 -0.59 -30.62
N GLY A 111 -18.67 0.48 -30.20
CA GLY A 111 -18.30 1.30 -29.06
C GLY A 111 -18.89 0.79 -27.74
N GLY A 112 -18.27 -0.22 -27.14
CA GLY A 112 -18.48 -0.50 -25.72
C GLY A 112 -17.83 0.61 -24.89
N LYS A 113 -18.60 1.35 -24.08
CA LYS A 113 -18.07 2.43 -23.24
C LYS A 113 -17.05 1.84 -22.25
N PRO A 114 -15.75 2.19 -22.34
CA PRO A 114 -14.77 1.70 -21.40
C PRO A 114 -15.11 2.23 -20.00
N VAL A 115 -15.12 1.34 -19.01
CA VAL A 115 -15.23 1.71 -17.60
C VAL A 115 -14.10 2.70 -17.31
N LYS A 116 -14.45 3.95 -16.98
CA LYS A 116 -13.46 4.99 -16.63
C LYS A 116 -12.67 4.52 -15.42
N ARG A 117 -11.46 4.03 -15.67
CA ARG A 117 -10.44 3.83 -14.65
C ARG A 117 -9.82 5.20 -14.40
N PHE A 118 -9.93 5.69 -13.17
CA PHE A 118 -9.18 6.86 -12.72
C PHE A 118 -7.72 6.45 -12.57
N ALA A 119 -7.02 6.31 -13.69
CA ALA A 119 -5.58 6.33 -13.71
C ALA A 119 -5.19 7.78 -13.49
N ILE A 120 -4.60 8.07 -12.33
CA ILE A 120 -3.85 9.31 -12.12
C ILE A 120 -2.91 9.41 -13.32
N LYS A 121 -2.95 10.53 -14.06
CA LYS A 121 -1.97 10.84 -15.11
C LYS A 121 -0.62 10.95 -14.40
N SER A 122 0.04 9.83 -14.24
CA SER A 122 1.42 9.78 -13.81
C SER A 122 2.23 10.39 -14.93
N ASP A 123 3.17 11.25 -14.57
CA ASP A 123 4.25 11.56 -15.49
C ASP A 123 4.87 10.20 -15.88
N ARG A 124 4.98 9.94 -17.19
CA ARG A 124 5.00 8.57 -17.74
C ARG A 124 6.17 7.69 -17.27
N ASP A 125 7.18 8.28 -16.64
CA ASP A 125 8.46 7.61 -16.41
C ASP A 125 8.84 7.37 -14.94
N THR A 126 8.04 7.84 -13.96
CA THR A 126 8.34 7.54 -12.54
C THR A 126 7.23 6.70 -11.90
N PRO A 127 7.49 5.43 -11.55
CA PRO A 127 6.51 4.61 -10.86
C PRO A 127 6.21 5.18 -9.45
N HIS A 128 5.01 5.73 -9.29
CA HIS A 128 4.53 6.26 -8.01
C HIS A 128 4.13 5.12 -7.07
N PRO A 129 4.29 5.28 -5.74
CA PRO A 129 3.72 4.35 -4.79
C PRO A 129 2.19 4.34 -4.90
N ALA A 130 1.59 3.21 -4.55
CA ALA A 130 0.15 3.03 -4.44
C ALA A 130 -0.20 2.53 -3.05
N LEU A 131 -1.24 3.13 -2.46
CA LEU A 131 -1.95 2.58 -1.31
C LEU A 131 -3.14 1.77 -1.85
N LEU A 132 -3.19 0.50 -1.51
CA LEU A 132 -4.21 -0.44 -1.95
C LEU A 132 -5.16 -0.70 -0.80
N ILE A 133 -6.46 -0.56 -1.01
CA ILE A 133 -7.48 -0.88 -0.01
C ILE A 133 -8.54 -1.76 -0.65
N VAL A 134 -8.82 -2.86 0.04
CA VAL A 134 -9.85 -3.83 -0.32
C VAL A 134 -10.85 -3.88 0.82
N ARG A 135 -12.14 -3.86 0.48
CA ARG A 135 -13.24 -4.03 1.43
C ARG A 135 -13.82 -5.44 1.31
N LYS A 136 -13.98 -6.12 2.43
CA LYS A 136 -14.78 -7.33 2.58
C LYS A 136 -16.09 -6.98 3.29
N ARG A 137 -17.22 -7.34 2.67
CA ARG A 137 -18.57 -7.26 3.23
C ARG A 137 -19.28 -8.59 3.01
N GLY A 138 -19.44 -9.37 4.09
CA GLY A 138 -19.89 -10.76 3.98
C GLY A 138 -18.97 -11.58 3.07
N LYS A 139 -19.49 -12.07 1.95
CA LYS A 139 -18.74 -12.85 0.93
C LYS A 139 -18.14 -12.00 -0.19
N HIS A 140 -18.42 -10.70 -0.24
CA HIS A 140 -17.97 -9.83 -1.31
C HIS A 140 -16.66 -9.16 -0.95
N ILE A 141 -15.66 -9.27 -1.82
CA ILE A 141 -14.35 -8.66 -1.66
C ILE A 141 -14.09 -7.78 -2.87
N LEU A 142 -13.91 -6.48 -2.66
CA LEU A 142 -13.82 -5.48 -3.73
C LEU A 142 -12.69 -4.49 -3.45
N HIS A 143 -11.94 -4.12 -4.48
CA HIS A 143 -11.13 -2.91 -4.43
C HIS A 143 -12.05 -1.70 -4.28
N VAL A 144 -11.73 -0.85 -3.32
CA VAL A 144 -12.50 0.36 -3.04
C VAL A 144 -11.71 1.59 -3.44
N ARG A 145 -12.42 2.62 -3.89
CA ARG A 145 -11.83 3.94 -4.16
C ARG A 145 -12.04 4.86 -2.97
N SER A 146 -11.16 5.84 -2.84
CA SER A 146 -11.31 6.89 -1.83
C SER A 146 -12.64 7.62 -2.04
N LYS A 147 -13.29 8.01 -0.94
CA LYS A 147 -14.64 8.59 -0.87
C LYS A 147 -15.79 7.62 -1.19
N GLU A 148 -15.52 6.33 -1.41
CA GLU A 148 -16.59 5.32 -1.39
C GLU A 148 -17.15 5.14 0.02
N SER A 149 -18.40 4.67 0.09
CA SER A 149 -19.10 4.45 1.35
C SER A 149 -18.72 3.15 2.06
N PHE A 150 -18.63 3.22 3.39
CA PHE A 150 -18.32 2.11 4.28
C PHE A 150 -19.36 2.02 5.40
N ARG A 151 -19.73 0.80 5.75
CA ARG A 151 -20.72 0.47 6.78
C ARG A 151 -20.03 -0.18 7.98
N GLU A 152 -20.67 -0.09 9.12
CA GLU A 152 -20.28 -0.84 10.30
C GLU A 152 -20.17 -2.35 9.98
N GLY A 153 -19.08 -2.97 10.43
CA GLY A 153 -18.73 -4.37 10.16
C GLY A 153 -18.06 -4.63 8.80
N ASP A 154 -17.79 -3.60 7.98
CA ASP A 154 -16.91 -3.75 6.83
C ASP A 154 -15.47 -4.03 7.30
N PHE A 155 -14.82 -5.02 6.69
CA PHE A 155 -13.41 -5.32 6.95
C PHE A 155 -12.54 -4.76 5.84
N LEU A 156 -11.52 -4.01 6.21
CA LEU A 156 -10.60 -3.38 5.27
C LEU A 156 -9.25 -4.06 5.33
N ARG A 157 -8.79 -4.53 4.17
CA ARG A 157 -7.43 -5.03 4.00
C ARG A 157 -6.63 -3.97 3.27
N ILE A 158 -5.56 -3.53 3.92
CA ILE A 158 -4.67 -2.49 3.41
C ILE A 158 -3.43 -3.17 2.84
N GLY A 159 -2.93 -2.64 1.74
CA GLY A 159 -1.68 -3.04 1.12
C GLY A 159 -1.00 -1.86 0.46
N TYR A 160 0.21 -2.08 -0.04
CA TYR A 160 0.94 -1.09 -0.80
C TYR A 160 1.67 -1.73 -1.97
N ARG A 161 2.06 -0.86 -2.91
CA ARG A 161 3.02 -1.19 -3.96
C ARG A 161 3.94 -0.01 -4.19
N TRP A 162 5.25 -0.24 -4.26
CA TRP A 162 6.20 0.81 -4.59
C TRP A 162 7.35 0.22 -5.40
N ALA A 163 7.75 0.88 -6.48
CA ALA A 163 8.85 0.40 -7.33
C ALA A 163 10.24 0.60 -6.72
N TYR A 164 10.33 1.31 -5.59
CA TYR A 164 11.59 1.58 -4.92
C TYR A 164 11.57 1.02 -3.51
N ALA A 165 12.76 0.67 -3.01
CA ALA A 165 12.93 0.40 -1.59
C ALA A 165 12.93 1.73 -0.81
N GLY A 166 12.41 1.68 0.41
CA GLY A 166 12.41 2.84 1.30
C GLY A 166 11.70 2.50 2.59
N TYR A 167 10.93 3.44 3.12
CA TYR A 167 10.20 3.28 4.37
C TYR A 167 8.75 3.73 4.23
N LEU A 168 7.84 3.03 4.91
CA LEU A 168 6.41 3.29 4.92
C LEU A 168 5.91 3.49 6.36
N TYR A 169 5.12 4.55 6.54
CA TYR A 169 4.31 4.75 7.74
C TYR A 169 2.85 4.93 7.31
N ILE A 170 1.93 4.19 7.92
CA ILE A 170 0.49 4.34 7.71
C ILE A 170 -0.16 4.76 9.02
N VAL A 171 -1.00 5.79 8.95
CA VAL A 171 -1.81 6.25 10.08
C VAL A 171 -3.27 6.36 9.66
N HIS A 172 -4.15 6.14 10.61
CA HIS A 172 -5.58 6.38 10.51
C HIS A 172 -5.93 7.65 11.28
N ARG A 173 -6.92 8.38 10.78
CA ARG A 173 -7.54 9.51 11.44
C ARG A 173 -9.02 9.22 11.58
N ASP A 174 -9.51 9.22 12.82
CA ASP A 174 -10.92 9.05 13.12
C ASP A 174 -11.73 10.35 12.85
N PRO A 175 -13.07 10.31 12.97
CA PRO A 175 -13.90 11.50 12.77
C PRO A 175 -13.65 12.61 13.80
N LYS A 176 -13.15 12.25 15.00
CA LYS A 176 -12.79 13.18 16.08
C LYS A 176 -11.43 13.85 15.83
N GLY A 177 -10.71 13.39 14.80
CA GLY A 177 -9.41 13.88 14.41
C GLY A 177 -8.24 13.29 15.20
N GLN A 178 -8.47 12.23 15.96
CA GLN A 178 -7.42 11.46 16.63
C GLN A 178 -6.65 10.64 15.60
N TRP A 179 -5.33 10.64 15.73
CA TRP A 179 -4.43 9.87 14.87
C TRP A 179 -4.02 8.57 15.55
N THR A 180 -4.20 7.46 14.84
CA THR A 180 -3.81 6.13 15.31
C THR A 180 -2.82 5.51 14.31
N PRO A 181 -1.64 5.05 14.74
CA PRO A 181 -0.72 4.35 13.87
C PRO A 181 -1.32 3.01 13.43
N LEU A 182 -1.31 2.74 12.11
CA LEU A 182 -1.72 1.45 11.55
C LEU A 182 -0.52 0.59 11.17
N TYR A 183 0.57 1.22 10.71
CA TYR A 183 1.78 0.52 10.32
C TYR A 183 3.02 1.41 10.46
N PRO A 184 4.00 1.08 11.31
CA PRO A 184 3.90 0.06 12.38
C PRO A 184 2.72 0.34 13.33
N SER A 185 2.19 -0.69 13.99
CA SER A 185 1.14 -0.56 15.03
C SER A 185 1.63 0.25 16.23
N ASN A 186 2.91 0.14 16.55
CA ASN A 186 3.53 0.85 17.65
C ASN A 186 3.81 2.32 17.31
N GLY A 187 3.15 3.24 18.00
CA GLY A 187 3.29 4.69 17.77
C GLY A 187 4.68 5.26 18.04
N ASP A 188 5.49 4.59 18.86
CA ASP A 188 6.88 4.98 19.14
C ASP A 188 7.87 4.39 18.13
N ALA A 189 7.46 3.34 17.41
CA ALA A 189 8.26 2.75 16.36
C ALA A 189 8.42 3.70 15.17
N ARG A 190 9.52 3.53 14.45
CA ARG A 190 9.78 4.23 13.19
C ARG A 190 9.13 3.47 12.04
N SER A 191 8.86 4.18 10.95
CA SER A 191 8.37 3.60 9.68
C SER A 191 9.21 2.38 9.29
N LEU A 192 8.54 1.32 8.85
CA LEU A 192 9.15 0.06 8.50
C LEU A 192 9.71 0.10 7.08
N ARG A 193 10.77 -0.68 6.85
CA ARG A 193 11.38 -0.80 5.52
C ARG A 193 10.42 -1.53 4.58
N VAL A 194 10.34 -1.05 3.35
CA VAL A 194 9.53 -1.67 2.29
C VAL A 194 10.40 -2.14 1.13
N VAL A 195 10.02 -3.28 0.55
CA VAL A 195 10.73 -3.93 -0.54
C VAL A 195 10.18 -3.42 -1.88
N ALA A 196 11.08 -3.20 -2.83
CA ALA A 196 10.73 -2.72 -4.17
C ALA A 196 9.91 -3.75 -4.96
N GLU A 197 9.07 -3.24 -5.88
CA GLU A 197 8.38 -3.95 -6.97
C GLU A 197 7.41 -5.06 -6.57
N LYS A 198 7.21 -5.30 -5.27
CA LYS A 198 6.23 -6.26 -4.77
C LYS A 198 5.01 -5.53 -4.25
N GLU A 199 3.85 -6.07 -4.61
CA GLU A 199 2.63 -5.79 -3.88
C GLU A 199 2.72 -6.48 -2.52
N HIS A 200 2.47 -5.72 -1.46
CA HIS A 200 2.54 -6.22 -0.11
C HIS A 200 1.25 -5.89 0.61
N TRP A 201 0.63 -6.92 1.17
CA TRP A 201 -0.58 -6.81 1.97
C TRP A 201 -0.24 -6.96 3.43
N PHE A 202 -0.74 -6.05 4.26
CA PHE A 202 -0.57 -6.19 5.70
C PHE A 202 -1.39 -7.38 6.21
N SER A 203 -0.90 -8.02 7.26
CA SER A 203 -1.60 -9.09 7.99
C SER A 203 -2.78 -8.56 8.79
N GLY A 204 -2.76 -7.27 9.15
CA GLY A 204 -3.87 -6.61 9.82
C GLY A 204 -5.02 -6.28 8.89
N SER A 205 -6.25 -6.41 9.41
CA SER A 205 -7.44 -5.80 8.83
C SER A 205 -7.97 -4.71 9.76
N LEU A 206 -8.45 -3.61 9.19
CA LEU A 206 -9.17 -2.58 9.94
C LEU A 206 -10.67 -2.88 9.83
N GLU A 207 -11.32 -3.16 10.95
CA GLU A 207 -12.78 -3.26 10.99
C GLU A 207 -13.38 -1.85 11.14
N VAL A 208 -14.42 -1.59 10.36
CA VAL A 208 -15.17 -0.35 10.41
C VAL A 208 -16.16 -0.47 11.57
N GLU A 209 -15.82 0.11 12.72
CA GLU A 209 -16.61 -0.01 13.95
C GLU A 209 -17.46 1.24 14.22
N GLY A 210 -18.49 1.10 15.06
CA GLY A 210 -19.26 2.22 15.62
C GLY A 210 -20.22 2.91 14.65
N LYS A 211 -20.86 4.00 15.12
CA LYS A 211 -21.79 4.80 14.31
C LYS A 211 -21.04 5.73 13.35
N ALA A 212 -21.70 6.09 12.24
CA ALA A 212 -21.19 7.07 11.29
C ALA A 212 -21.13 8.48 11.91
N GLU A 213 -19.99 8.83 12.52
CA GLU A 213 -19.75 10.15 13.13
C GLU A 213 -19.00 11.12 12.20
N GLY A 214 -18.70 10.70 10.98
CA GLY A 214 -18.03 11.51 9.96
C GLY A 214 -17.10 10.70 9.07
N ASP A 215 -16.34 11.38 8.22
CA ASP A 215 -15.36 10.75 7.34
C ASP A 215 -14.10 10.36 8.12
N GLU A 216 -13.60 9.16 7.87
CA GLU A 216 -12.31 8.70 8.37
C GLU A 216 -11.25 8.79 7.26
N MET A 217 -9.97 8.80 7.63
CA MET A 217 -8.90 8.90 6.65
C MET A 217 -7.74 7.96 6.97
N VAL A 218 -7.23 7.29 5.95
CA VAL A 218 -5.96 6.56 6.01
C VAL A 218 -4.91 7.34 5.24
N TRP A 219 -3.78 7.62 5.87
CA TRP A 219 -2.64 8.31 5.28
C TRP A 219 -1.43 7.39 5.22
N ALA A 220 -0.73 7.39 4.09
CA ALA A 220 0.47 6.60 3.87
C ALA A 220 1.64 7.50 3.44
N CYS A 221 2.68 7.55 4.26
CA CYS A 221 3.91 8.28 4.02
C CYS A 221 4.99 7.32 3.50
N PHE A 222 5.37 7.47 2.24
CA PHE A 222 6.51 6.79 1.63
C PHE A 222 7.73 7.71 1.70
N SER A 223 8.85 7.22 2.20
CA SER A 223 10.03 8.05 2.46
C SER A 223 11.35 7.28 2.25
N LYS A 224 12.44 8.02 2.06
CA LYS A 224 13.79 7.45 1.90
C LYS A 224 14.49 7.15 3.24
N ARG A 225 13.93 7.60 4.36
CA ARG A 225 14.52 7.49 5.70
C ARG A 225 13.46 7.07 6.70
N ALA A 226 13.84 6.29 7.70
CA ALA A 226 12.92 5.92 8.76
C ALA A 226 12.42 7.18 9.51
N ARG A 227 11.09 7.34 9.63
CA ARG A 227 10.43 8.47 10.32
C ARG A 227 9.58 7.98 11.49
N SER A 228 9.50 8.76 12.56
CA SER A 228 8.59 8.48 13.69
C SER A 228 7.23 9.14 13.50
N LEU A 229 6.21 8.64 14.21
CA LEU A 229 4.87 9.24 14.22
C LEU A 229 4.91 10.73 14.60
N LYS A 230 5.66 11.09 15.65
CA LYS A 230 5.84 12.48 16.09
C LYS A 230 6.37 13.40 14.98
N THR A 231 7.19 12.87 14.07
CA THR A 231 7.71 13.62 12.93
C THR A 231 6.63 13.76 11.86
N LEU A 232 5.90 12.68 11.57
CA LEU A 232 4.83 12.66 10.58
C LEU A 232 3.66 13.59 10.94
N LEU A 233 3.25 13.62 12.21
CA LEU A 233 2.18 14.49 12.72
C LEU A 233 2.43 15.99 12.48
N LYS A 234 3.68 16.40 12.20
CA LYS A 234 4.01 17.80 11.90
C LYS A 234 3.59 18.23 10.49
N VAL A 235 3.37 17.29 9.58
CA VAL A 235 3.03 17.56 8.17
C VAL A 235 1.67 17.03 7.76
N LEU A 236 1.03 16.22 8.61
CA LEU A 236 -0.34 15.79 8.39
C LEU A 236 -1.31 16.96 8.60
N PRO A 237 -2.39 17.03 7.79
CA PRO A 237 -3.37 18.11 7.90
C PRO A 237 -4.08 18.07 9.25
N ARG A 238 -4.33 19.23 9.82
CA ARG A 238 -5.02 19.36 11.11
C ARG A 238 -6.51 19.07 10.97
N ALA A 239 -7.18 18.86 12.10
CA ALA A 239 -8.62 18.74 12.11
C ALA A 239 -9.30 20.00 11.57
N GLY A 240 -10.21 19.82 10.60
CA GLY A 240 -10.92 20.91 9.93
C GLY A 240 -10.19 21.55 8.74
N GLU A 241 -8.92 21.21 8.47
CA GLU A 241 -8.26 21.70 7.26
C GLU A 241 -8.85 21.01 6.03
N ALA A 242 -9.42 21.82 5.12
CA ALA A 242 -10.00 21.31 3.89
C ALA A 242 -8.92 20.63 3.05
N ILE A 243 -9.11 19.34 2.76
CA ILE A 243 -8.31 18.63 1.76
C ILE A 243 -8.83 19.08 0.39
N THR A 244 -8.33 20.22 -0.08
CA THR A 244 -8.85 20.94 -1.26
C THR A 244 -8.50 20.30 -2.60
N ARG A 245 -7.83 19.15 -2.62
CA ARG A 245 -7.42 18.48 -3.87
C ARG A 245 -7.94 17.06 -3.95
N ASP A 246 -8.61 16.76 -5.05
CA ASP A 246 -8.87 15.40 -5.54
C ASP A 246 -7.57 14.63 -5.91
N SER A 247 -6.40 15.24 -5.75
CA SER A 247 -5.13 14.55 -5.93
C SER A 247 -4.86 13.64 -4.73
N HIS A 248 -5.06 12.33 -4.91
CA HIS A 248 -4.68 11.26 -3.98
C HIS A 248 -3.18 11.23 -3.61
N VAL A 249 -2.37 12.08 -4.24
CA VAL A 249 -0.93 12.20 -4.06
C VAL A 249 -0.61 13.67 -3.76
N SER A 250 -0.11 13.96 -2.56
CA SER A 250 0.62 15.21 -2.32
C SER A 250 2.09 14.93 -2.61
N PRO A 251 2.68 15.52 -3.66
CA PRO A 251 4.01 15.14 -4.10
C PRO A 251 5.11 15.47 -3.08
N GLU A 252 4.90 16.37 -2.13
CA GLU A 252 5.95 16.70 -1.14
C GLU A 252 5.34 17.21 0.18
N ALA A 253 5.44 16.40 1.24
CA ALA A 253 5.15 16.85 2.60
C ALA A 253 6.45 17.39 3.23
N LYS A 254 6.59 18.72 3.27
CA LYS A 254 7.75 19.41 3.85
C LYS A 254 7.46 19.89 5.26
N ASP A 255 8.45 19.83 6.14
CA ASP A 255 8.36 20.46 7.45
C ASP A 255 8.54 22.00 7.35
N LYS A 256 8.47 22.69 8.49
CA LYS A 256 8.66 24.16 8.56
C LYS A 256 10.04 24.64 8.08
N LYS A 257 11.02 23.75 8.01
CA LYS A 257 12.40 24.03 7.54
C LYS A 257 12.58 23.69 6.07
N GLY A 258 11.54 23.21 5.39
CA GLY A 258 11.59 22.76 4.01
C GLY A 258 12.16 21.34 3.83
N GLU A 259 12.42 20.59 4.91
CA GLU A 259 12.87 19.20 4.81
C GLU A 259 11.72 18.33 4.31
N ARG A 260 11.95 17.57 3.23
CA ARG A 260 11.00 16.56 2.75
C ARG A 260 10.90 15.41 3.76
N LEU A 261 9.76 15.31 4.45
CA LEU A 261 9.50 14.22 5.39
C LEU A 261 9.03 12.96 4.67
N CYS A 262 8.09 13.13 3.72
CA CYS A 262 7.60 12.08 2.83
C CYS A 262 7.98 12.43 1.39
N GLU A 263 8.50 11.44 0.66
CA GLU A 263 8.67 11.53 -0.79
C GLU A 263 7.30 11.47 -1.47
N TYR A 264 6.38 10.68 -0.92
CA TYR A 264 4.99 10.66 -1.34
C TYR A 264 4.11 10.58 -0.10
N LEU A 265 3.10 11.45 -0.04
CA LEU A 265 2.07 11.38 0.98
C LEU A 265 0.73 11.10 0.30
N LEU A 266 0.26 9.87 0.47
CA LEU A 266 -1.00 9.39 -0.08
C LEU A 266 -2.08 9.44 1.00
N HIS A 267 -3.34 9.65 0.60
CA HIS A 267 -4.47 9.56 1.50
C HIS A 267 -5.67 8.88 0.85
N PHE A 268 -6.46 8.22 1.68
CA PHE A 268 -7.70 7.55 1.33
C PHE A 268 -8.79 7.97 2.31
N VAL A 269 -9.91 8.47 1.80
CA VAL A 269 -11.06 8.89 2.60
C VAL A 269 -12.06 7.75 2.66
N LEU A 270 -12.48 7.39 3.87
CA LEU A 270 -13.50 6.40 4.13
C LEU A 270 -14.77 7.15 4.50
N LYS A 271 -15.73 7.20 3.58
CA LYS A 271 -17.01 7.87 3.84
C LYS A 271 -17.92 6.92 4.62
N ARG A 272 -18.37 7.31 5.81
CA ARG A 272 -19.25 6.46 6.62
C ARG A 272 -20.71 6.59 6.16
N GLU A 273 -21.42 5.46 6.07
CA GLU A 273 -22.87 5.33 5.81
C GLU A 273 -23.66 5.05 7.09
#